data_AF-A0A1Q5ATE3-F1
#
_entry.id   AF-A0A1Q5ATE3-F1
#
_cell.length_a   1.000
_cell.length_b   1.000
_cell.length_c   1.000
_cell.angle_alpha   90.00
_cell.angle_beta   90.00
_cell.angle_gamma   90.00
#
_symmetry.space_group_name_H-M   'P 1'
#
loop_
_entity.id
_entity.type
_entity.pdbx_description
1 polymer ?
#
loop_
_entity_poly.entity_id
_entity_poly.type
_entity_poly.pdbx_seq_one_letter_code
_entity_poly.pdbx_strand_id
1 'polypeptide(L)'
;MSETTQQSPVRKMLGDFAPKLVSLTDDVLFADVWERADLAPRDRSLITIAALVAGGNSEQLPFHLNLGKQNGLTQAEIVEAITHLAFYTGWPQAMSAVMVAKQTFEG
;
A
#
# COMPACT_ATOMS: atom_id res chain seq x y z
N MET A 1 29.91 -1.77 12.51
CA MET A 1 29.14 -1.98 13.76
C MET A 1 27.76 -2.38 13.32
N SER A 2 27.37 -3.62 13.63
CA SER A 2 26.14 -4.24 13.12
C SER A 2 24.94 -3.56 13.77
N GLU A 3 24.20 -2.75 13.00
CA GLU A 3 22.83 -2.42 13.37
C GLU A 3 22.03 -3.71 13.32
N THR A 4 21.46 -4.08 14.46
CA THR A 4 20.51 -5.18 14.59
C THR A 4 19.28 -4.83 13.76
N THR A 5 19.31 -5.11 12.45
CA THR A 5 18.18 -4.86 11.55
C THR A 5 17.01 -5.70 12.04
N GLN A 6 16.07 -5.05 12.71
CA GLN A 6 14.85 -5.69 13.18
C GLN A 6 14.16 -6.26 11.94
N GLN A 7 14.06 -7.58 11.86
CA GLN A 7 13.53 -8.25 10.67
C GLN A 7 12.13 -7.71 10.33
N SER A 8 11.88 -7.42 9.05
CA SER A 8 10.58 -6.93 8.58
C SER A 8 9.45 -7.91 8.98
N PRO A 9 8.22 -7.42 9.22
CA PRO A 9 7.10 -8.30 9.59
C PRO A 9 6.88 -9.44 8.58
N VAL A 10 7.08 -9.14 7.29
CA VAL A 10 6.98 -10.11 6.19
C VAL A 10 8.07 -11.19 6.31
N ARG A 11 9.30 -10.82 6.68
CA ARG A 11 10.40 -11.77 6.90
C ARG A 11 10.14 -12.74 8.05
N LYS A 12 9.52 -12.27 9.14
CA LYS A 12 9.11 -13.16 10.24
C LYS A 12 8.00 -14.13 9.85
N MET A 13 7.09 -13.70 8.97
CA MET A 13 5.93 -14.49 8.58
C MET A 13 6.24 -15.50 7.47
N LEU A 14 7.07 -15.12 6.50
CA LEU A 14 7.26 -15.87 5.26
C LEU A 14 8.72 -16.19 4.95
N GLY A 15 9.67 -15.84 5.83
CA GLY A 15 11.11 -15.99 5.59
C GLY A 15 11.53 -17.43 5.29
N ASP A 16 10.99 -18.41 6.03
CA ASP A 16 11.33 -19.82 5.85
C ASP A 16 10.57 -20.46 4.67
N PHE A 17 9.38 -19.93 4.34
CA PHE A 17 8.51 -20.49 3.31
C PHE A 17 8.81 -19.95 1.90
N ALA A 18 9.02 -18.64 1.78
CA ALA A 18 9.24 -17.93 0.51
C ALA A 18 10.42 -16.93 0.62
N PRO A 19 11.64 -17.39 0.94
CA PRO A 19 12.78 -16.51 1.26
C PRO A 19 13.12 -15.53 0.14
N LYS A 20 13.01 -15.95 -1.13
CA LYS A 20 13.32 -15.06 -2.26
C LYS A 20 12.30 -13.93 -2.39
N LEU A 21 11.01 -14.23 -2.21
CA LEU A 21 9.97 -13.21 -2.26
C LEU A 21 10.19 -12.17 -1.16
N VAL A 22 10.48 -12.61 0.06
CA VAL A 22 10.83 -11.71 1.18
C VAL A 22 12.02 -10.82 0.83
N SER A 23 13.11 -11.39 0.29
CA SER A 23 14.27 -10.57 -0.11
C SER A 23 13.94 -9.53 -1.18
N LEU A 24 13.08 -9.86 -2.15
CA LEU A 24 12.67 -8.92 -3.19
C LEU A 24 11.78 -7.81 -2.61
N THR A 25 10.91 -8.14 -1.65
CA THR A 25 10.10 -7.17 -0.93
C THR A 25 10.96 -6.20 -0.13
N ASP A 26 11.91 -6.70 0.65
CA ASP A 26 12.78 -5.86 1.48
C ASP A 26 13.75 -5.05 0.60
N ASP A 27 14.51 -5.71 -0.27
CA ASP A 27 15.69 -5.12 -0.91
C ASP A 27 15.37 -4.36 -2.21
N VAL A 28 14.39 -4.83 -3.00
CA VAL A 28 14.08 -4.24 -4.32
C VAL A 28 12.85 -3.34 -4.23
N LEU A 29 11.76 -3.82 -3.62
CA LEU A 29 10.54 -3.04 -3.55
C LEU A 29 10.73 -1.86 -2.59
N PHE A 30 10.90 -2.11 -1.30
CA PHE A 30 10.91 -1.04 -0.31
C PHE A 30 12.23 -0.28 -0.22
N ALA A 31 13.39 -0.94 -0.31
CA ALA A 31 14.69 -0.26 -0.17
C ALA A 31 15.22 0.40 -1.47
N ASP A 32 14.61 0.15 -2.63
CA ASP A 32 14.99 0.78 -3.92
C ASP A 32 13.79 1.48 -4.56
N VAL A 33 12.83 0.73 -5.13
CA VAL A 33 11.76 1.32 -5.95
C VAL A 33 10.93 2.36 -5.19
N TRP A 34 10.66 2.14 -3.90
CA TRP A 34 9.92 3.10 -3.07
C TRP A 34 10.74 4.34 -2.68
N GLU A 35 12.07 4.25 -2.65
CA GLU A 35 13.00 5.33 -2.28
C GLU A 35 13.41 6.23 -3.46
N ARG A 36 13.03 5.87 -4.70
CA ARG A 36 13.36 6.68 -5.88
C ARG A 36 12.78 8.10 -5.79
N ALA A 37 13.64 9.12 -5.92
CA ALA A 37 13.27 10.52 -5.70
C ALA A 37 12.37 11.16 -6.77
N ASP A 38 12.30 10.58 -7.97
CA ASP A 38 11.57 11.18 -9.11
C ASP A 38 10.04 11.25 -8.90
N LEU A 39 9.51 10.43 -7.99
CA LEU A 39 8.09 10.43 -7.61
C LEU A 39 8.00 10.47 -6.08
N ALA A 40 7.36 11.50 -5.56
CA ALA A 40 7.25 11.72 -4.12
C ALA A 40 6.55 10.53 -3.44
N PRO A 41 6.92 10.17 -2.18
CA PRO A 41 6.27 9.09 -1.45
C PRO A 41 4.75 9.22 -1.38
N ARG A 42 4.23 10.45 -1.26
CA ARG A 42 2.80 10.76 -1.31
C ARG A 42 2.14 10.23 -2.58
N ASP A 43 2.71 10.58 -3.73
CA ASP A 43 2.14 10.26 -5.03
C ASP A 43 2.35 8.77 -5.35
N ARG A 44 3.46 8.18 -4.92
CA ARG A 44 3.73 6.74 -5.01
C ARG A 44 2.69 5.93 -4.23
N SER A 45 2.32 6.39 -3.03
CA SER A 45 1.23 5.80 -2.27
C SER A 45 -0.12 5.93 -2.99
N LEU A 46 -0.41 7.10 -3.55
CA LEU A 46 -1.68 7.34 -4.26
C LEU A 46 -1.84 6.39 -5.45
N ILE A 47 -0.82 6.26 -6.31
CA ILE A 47 -0.90 5.36 -7.47
C ILE A 47 -0.93 3.89 -7.06
N THR A 48 -0.29 3.52 -5.94
CA THR A 48 -0.33 2.15 -5.42
C THR A 48 -1.73 1.81 -4.92
N ILE A 49 -2.35 2.70 -4.14
CA ILE A 49 -3.75 2.56 -3.70
C ILE A 49 -4.65 2.42 -4.93
N ALA A 50 -4.51 3.29 -5.93
CA ALA A 50 -5.31 3.23 -7.15
C ALA A 50 -5.17 1.90 -7.89
N ALA A 51 -3.94 1.37 -8.01
CA ALA A 51 -3.69 0.07 -8.65
C ALA A 51 -4.31 -1.09 -7.87
N LEU A 52 -4.26 -1.06 -6.52
CA LEU A 52 -4.87 -2.09 -5.69
C LEU A 52 -6.40 -2.08 -5.80
N VAL A 53 -7.02 -0.89 -5.84
CA VAL A 53 -8.45 -0.74 -6.09
C VAL A 53 -8.82 -1.31 -7.46
N ALA A 54 -8.11 -0.89 -8.52
CA ALA A 54 -8.35 -1.34 -9.89
C ALA A 54 -8.17 -2.86 -10.07
N GLY A 55 -7.22 -3.45 -9.33
CA GLY A 55 -6.97 -4.90 -9.32
C GLY A 55 -7.93 -5.71 -8.44
N GLY A 56 -8.74 -5.05 -7.60
CA GLY A 56 -9.58 -5.73 -6.61
C GLY A 56 -8.83 -6.34 -5.42
N ASN A 57 -7.57 -5.96 -5.20
CA ASN A 57 -6.66 -6.52 -4.19
C ASN A 57 -6.88 -5.84 -2.82
N SER A 58 -8.12 -5.91 -2.33
CA SER A 58 -8.58 -5.18 -1.15
C SER A 58 -7.84 -5.55 0.14
N GLU A 59 -7.30 -6.76 0.22
CA GLU A 59 -6.51 -7.27 1.34
C GLU A 59 -5.18 -6.54 1.56
N GLN A 60 -4.64 -5.90 0.51
CA GLN A 60 -3.41 -5.11 0.62
C GLN A 60 -3.69 -3.64 0.98
N LEU A 61 -4.93 -3.17 0.82
CA LEU A 61 -5.28 -1.77 1.05
C LEU A 61 -4.99 -1.29 2.49
N PRO A 62 -5.25 -2.05 3.58
CA PRO A 62 -5.05 -1.52 4.94
C PRO A 62 -3.62 -1.02 5.18
N PHE A 63 -2.61 -1.73 4.68
CA PHE A 63 -1.21 -1.31 4.78
C PHE A 63 -0.97 -0.03 3.96
N HIS A 64 -1.36 -0.02 2.69
CA HIS A 64 -1.07 1.09 1.78
C HIS A 64 -1.88 2.35 2.07
N LEU A 65 -3.09 2.23 2.63
CA LEU A 65 -3.89 3.37 3.10
C LEU A 65 -3.22 4.08 4.29
N ASN A 66 -2.73 3.31 5.27
CA ASN A 66 -1.97 3.87 6.40
C ASN A 66 -0.65 4.48 5.94
N LEU A 67 0.09 3.79 5.06
CA LEU A 67 1.32 4.33 4.48
C LEU A 67 1.05 5.60 3.67
N GLY A 68 -0.07 5.67 2.94
CA GLY A 68 -0.51 6.88 2.23
C GLY A 68 -0.71 8.07 3.17
N LYS A 69 -1.37 7.87 4.31
CA LYS A 69 -1.53 8.92 5.32
C LYS A 69 -0.19 9.36 5.92
N GLN A 70 0.69 8.41 6.24
CA GLN A 70 2.03 8.70 6.73
C GLN A 70 2.83 9.53 5.71
N ASN A 71 2.65 9.24 4.42
CA ASN A 71 3.27 9.97 3.32
C ASN A 71 2.56 11.28 2.94
N GLY A 72 1.53 11.69 3.68
CA GLY A 72 0.88 13.00 3.53
C GLY A 72 -0.40 13.03 2.70
N LEU A 73 -0.99 11.89 2.34
CA LEU A 73 -2.37 11.87 1.82
C LEU A 73 -3.37 12.10 2.94
N THR A 74 -4.38 12.92 2.68
CA THR A 74 -5.53 13.06 3.56
C THR A 74 -6.53 11.93 3.33
N GLN A 75 -7.35 11.63 4.35
CA GLN A 75 -8.48 10.72 4.18
C GLN A 75 -9.44 11.18 3.08
N ALA A 76 -9.66 12.49 2.95
CA ALA A 76 -10.50 13.06 1.91
C ALA A 76 -9.96 12.76 0.50
N GLU A 77 -8.67 12.99 0.26
CA GLU A 77 -8.04 12.69 -1.03
C GLU A 77 -8.10 11.20 -1.39
N ILE A 78 -7.92 10.32 -0.39
CA ILE A 78 -8.03 8.87 -0.60
C ILE A 78 -9.47 8.47 -0.98
N VAL A 79 -10.47 8.98 -0.25
CA VAL A 79 -11.88 8.68 -0.53
C VAL A 79 -12.29 9.23 -1.90
N GLU A 80 -11.84 10.44 -2.26
CA GLU A 80 -12.09 11.01 -3.58
C GLU A 80 -11.42 10.21 -4.69
N ALA A 81 -10.18 9.72 -4.50
CA ALA A 81 -9.52 8.86 -5.48
C ALA A 81 -10.30 7.55 -5.69
N ILE A 82 -10.75 6.89 -4.62
CA ILE A 82 -11.58 5.66 -4.71
C ILE A 82 -12.90 5.96 -5.42
N THR A 83 -13.54 7.09 -5.09
CA THR A 83 -14.79 7.52 -5.72
C THR A 83 -14.60 7.77 -7.22
N HIS A 84 -13.50 8.42 -7.61
CA HIS A 84 -13.17 8.65 -9.00
C HIS A 84 -12.93 7.34 -9.75
N LEU A 85 -12.26 6.36 -9.12
CA LEU A 85 -12.01 5.05 -9.70
C LEU A 85 -13.27 4.23 -9.95
N ALA A 86 -14.38 4.49 -9.25
CA ALA A 86 -15.66 3.82 -9.51
C ALA A 86 -16.09 3.93 -10.99
N PHE A 87 -15.74 5.03 -11.64
CA PHE A 87 -16.04 5.29 -13.06
C PHE A 87 -15.10 4.57 -14.04
N TYR A 88 -13.89 4.18 -13.61
CA TYR A 88 -12.87 3.57 -14.48
C TYR A 88 -12.68 2.08 -14.24
N THR A 89 -12.95 1.62 -13.01
CA THR A 89 -12.67 0.26 -12.57
C THR A 89 -13.93 -0.47 -12.10
N GLY A 90 -15.05 0.26 -12.01
CA GLY A 90 -16.38 -0.27 -11.72
C GLY A 90 -16.79 -0.14 -10.26
N TRP A 91 -18.10 0.03 -10.05
CA TRP A 91 -18.71 0.24 -8.73
C TRP A 91 -18.35 -0.83 -7.68
N PRO A 92 -18.32 -2.14 -8.00
CA PRO A 92 -17.98 -3.17 -7.01
C PRO A 92 -16.59 -3.01 -6.41
N GLN A 93 -15.59 -2.65 -7.22
CA GLN A 93 -14.22 -2.46 -6.73
C GLN A 93 -14.11 -1.24 -5.82
N ALA A 94 -14.71 -0.11 -6.24
CA ALA A 94 -14.72 1.11 -5.43
C ALA A 94 -15.46 0.91 -4.10
N MET A 95 -16.60 0.22 -4.11
CA MET A 95 -17.34 -0.09 -2.89
C MET A 95 -16.54 -0.96 -1.91
N SER A 96 -15.90 -2.03 -2.41
CA SER A 96 -15.01 -2.87 -1.59
C SER A 96 -13.86 -2.05 -0.99
N ALA A 97 -13.23 -1.20 -1.79
CA ALA A 97 -12.13 -0.35 -1.34
C ALA A 97 -12.56 0.68 -0.28
N VAL A 98 -13.71 1.34 -0.46
CA VAL A 98 -14.19 2.35 0.49
C VAL A 98 -14.62 1.73 1.82
N MET A 99 -15.15 0.51 1.82
CA MET A 99 -15.44 -0.24 3.05
C MET A 99 -14.16 -0.53 3.83
N VAL A 100 -13.10 -0.97 3.14
CA VAL A 100 -11.79 -1.20 3.77
C VAL A 100 -11.19 0.12 4.28
N ALA A 101 -11.31 1.21 3.52
CA ALA A 101 -10.85 2.53 3.96
C ALA A 101 -11.56 3.00 5.23
N LYS A 102 -12.89 2.86 5.29
CA LYS A 102 -13.68 3.15 6.48
C LYS A 102 -13.19 2.35 7.69
N GLN A 103 -13.06 1.04 7.54
CA GLN A 103 -12.58 0.17 8.61
C GLN A 103 -11.15 0.53 9.07
N THR A 104 -10.28 0.91 8.14
CA THR A 104 -8.88 1.24 8.43
C THR A 104 -8.73 2.57 9.18
N PHE A 105 -9.63 3.54 8.95
CA PHE A 105 -9.51 4.88 9.53
C PHE A 105 -10.39 5.11 10.77
N GLU A 106 -11.46 4.33 10.93
CA GLU A 106 -12.44 4.48 12.02
C GLU A 106 -12.43 3.30 13.01
N GLY A 107 -11.77 2.19 12.68
CA GLY A 107 -11.60 1.02 13.55
C GLY A 107 -10.33 1.10 14.38
#